data_AF-A0A356KGB0-F1
#
_entry.id   AF-A0A356KGB0-F1
#
_cell.length_a   1.000
_cell.length_b   1.000
_cell.length_c   1.000
_cell.angle_alpha   90.00
_cell.angle_beta   90.00
_cell.angle_gamma   90.00
#
_symmetry.space_group_name_H-M   'P 1'
#
loop_
_entity.id
_entity.type
_entity.pdbx_description
1 polymer ?
#
loop_
_entity_poly.entity_id
_entity_poly.type
_entity_poly.pdbx_seq_one_letter_code
_entity_poly.pdbx_strand_id
1 'polypeptide(L)'
;YEGTNGIQAIDLLFRKVARDQGATLTAVLEQIGGFAAKHTGQADGRLDGELKLLGEHVALTGKVAKVLGGRLAEQDLTGAALGATPFLTVVGNVVGAHLLLEQAFVAEAKLAELGAPGDAAERQTWAGEDEEKAFYVNKVETAKFFANQLL
;
A
#
# COMPACT_ATOMS: atom_id res chain seq x y z
N TYR A 1 -3.74 8.28 -25.01
CA TYR A 1 -2.61 7.58 -25.65
C TYR A 1 -2.23 6.40 -24.74
N GLU A 2 -1.60 5.32 -25.26
CA GLU A 2 -1.23 4.08 -24.51
C GLU A 2 -2.37 3.25 -23.85
N GLY A 3 -3.61 3.54 -24.20
CA GLY A 3 -4.79 2.96 -23.56
C GLY A 3 -5.28 3.84 -22.41
N THR A 4 -6.57 4.15 -22.40
CA THR A 4 -7.16 4.99 -21.35
C THR A 4 -7.15 4.26 -20.00
N ASN A 5 -7.24 5.00 -18.88
CA ASN A 5 -7.29 4.38 -17.56
C ASN A 5 -8.41 3.33 -17.43
N GLY A 6 -9.56 3.55 -18.10
CA GLY A 6 -10.64 2.55 -18.15
C GLY A 6 -10.26 1.27 -18.91
N ILE A 7 -9.54 1.39 -20.03
CA ILE A 7 -9.01 0.23 -20.77
C ILE A 7 -8.02 -0.55 -19.88
N GLN A 8 -7.12 0.16 -19.19
CA GLN A 8 -6.14 -0.46 -18.29
C GLN A 8 -6.81 -1.18 -17.11
N ALA A 9 -7.87 -0.57 -16.56
CA ALA A 9 -8.65 -1.16 -15.47
C ALA A 9 -9.38 -2.44 -15.90
N ILE A 10 -10.02 -2.41 -17.08
CA ILE A 10 -10.67 -3.58 -17.67
C ILE A 10 -9.63 -4.66 -17.96
N ASP A 11 -8.46 -4.31 -18.48
CA ASP A 11 -7.37 -5.26 -18.72
C ASP A 11 -6.91 -5.98 -17.44
N LEU A 12 -6.72 -5.22 -16.34
CA LEU A 12 -6.38 -5.77 -15.04
C LEU A 12 -7.43 -6.80 -14.61
N LEU A 13 -8.71 -6.42 -14.61
CA LEU A 13 -9.79 -7.28 -14.10
C LEU A 13 -10.05 -8.49 -15.01
N PHE A 14 -10.37 -8.25 -16.29
CA PHE A 14 -10.86 -9.27 -17.21
C PHE A 14 -9.76 -10.13 -17.81
N ARG A 15 -8.50 -9.67 -17.81
CA ARG A 15 -7.39 -10.44 -18.39
C ARG A 15 -6.35 -10.82 -17.37
N LYS A 16 -5.84 -9.90 -16.54
CA LYS A 16 -4.74 -10.25 -15.61
C LYS A 16 -5.23 -11.11 -14.45
N VAL A 17 -6.29 -10.67 -13.77
CA VAL A 17 -6.89 -11.36 -12.62
C VAL A 17 -7.71 -12.57 -13.07
N ALA A 18 -8.58 -12.42 -14.08
CA ALA A 18 -9.43 -13.54 -14.49
C ALA A 18 -8.64 -14.73 -15.07
N ARG A 19 -7.53 -14.48 -15.78
CA ARG A 19 -6.73 -15.53 -16.46
C ARG A 19 -6.22 -16.61 -15.52
N ASP A 20 -5.84 -16.24 -14.31
CA ASP A 20 -5.32 -17.18 -13.29
C ASP A 20 -6.25 -17.29 -12.08
N GLN A 21 -7.52 -16.90 -12.24
CA GLN A 21 -8.54 -16.92 -11.19
C GLN A 21 -8.12 -16.11 -9.94
N GLY A 22 -7.30 -15.07 -10.13
CA GLY A 22 -6.82 -14.20 -9.07
C GLY A 22 -5.61 -14.73 -8.29
N ALA A 23 -5.02 -15.85 -8.69
CA ALA A 23 -3.89 -16.45 -7.96
C ALA A 23 -2.71 -15.47 -7.80
N THR A 24 -2.31 -14.77 -8.86
CA THR A 24 -1.22 -13.77 -8.77
C THR A 24 -1.59 -12.62 -7.84
N LEU A 25 -2.84 -12.13 -7.91
CA LEU A 25 -3.29 -11.04 -7.04
C LEU A 25 -3.29 -11.48 -5.57
N THR A 26 -3.80 -12.67 -5.28
CA THR A 26 -3.78 -13.24 -3.92
C THR A 26 -2.35 -13.34 -3.39
N ALA A 27 -1.41 -13.85 -4.19
CA ALA A 27 -0.01 -13.95 -3.78
C ALA A 27 0.61 -12.58 -3.44
N VAL A 28 0.31 -11.54 -4.23
CA VAL A 28 0.77 -10.17 -3.95
C VAL A 28 0.14 -9.64 -2.66
N LEU A 29 -1.16 -9.82 -2.46
CA LEU A 29 -1.86 -9.39 -1.25
C LEU A 29 -1.32 -10.11 0.00
N GLU A 30 -1.03 -11.41 -0.10
CA GLU A 30 -0.41 -12.19 0.97
C GLU A 30 1.01 -11.70 1.29
N GLN A 31 1.82 -11.37 0.28
CA GLN A 31 3.14 -10.78 0.50
C GLN A 31 3.03 -9.45 1.27
N ILE A 32 2.10 -8.57 0.89
CA ILE A 32 1.90 -7.28 1.55
C ILE A 32 1.36 -7.45 2.97
N GLY A 33 0.37 -8.33 3.17
CA GLY A 33 -0.15 -8.65 4.50
C GLY A 33 0.91 -9.28 5.40
N GLY A 34 1.76 -10.16 4.85
CA GLY A 34 2.90 -10.75 5.54
C GLY A 34 3.96 -9.71 5.91
N PHE A 35 4.21 -8.72 5.05
CA PHE A 35 5.05 -7.58 5.38
C PHE A 35 4.52 -6.82 6.60
N ALA A 36 3.22 -6.50 6.62
CA ALA A 36 2.61 -5.77 7.73
C ALA A 36 2.69 -6.56 9.04
N ALA A 37 2.37 -7.86 9.01
CA ALA A 37 2.46 -8.72 10.18
C ALA A 37 3.90 -8.87 10.69
N LYS A 38 4.88 -9.02 9.78
CA LYS A 38 6.30 -9.17 10.13
C LYS A 38 6.88 -7.93 10.83
N HIS A 39 6.47 -6.74 10.41
CA HIS A 39 7.05 -5.47 10.89
C HIS A 39 6.27 -4.82 12.04
N THR A 40 5.11 -5.37 12.42
CA THR A 40 4.36 -4.88 13.59
C THR A 40 5.21 -5.02 14.85
N GLY A 41 5.28 -3.98 15.66
CA GLY A 41 6.11 -3.89 16.87
C GLY A 41 7.59 -3.58 16.61
N GLN A 42 8.03 -3.48 15.35
CA GLN A 42 9.37 -2.99 15.01
C GLN A 42 9.40 -1.46 15.02
N ALA A 43 10.60 -0.87 14.97
CA ALA A 43 10.79 0.58 15.05
C ALA A 43 10.07 1.22 16.26
N ASP A 44 10.11 0.54 17.39
CA ASP A 44 9.41 0.91 18.64
C ASP A 44 7.90 1.11 18.47
N GLY A 45 7.28 0.45 17.49
CA GLY A 45 5.86 0.54 17.18
C GLY A 45 5.42 1.84 16.50
N ARG A 46 6.36 2.69 16.06
CA ARG A 46 6.07 4.01 15.45
C ARG A 46 5.27 3.95 14.15
N LEU A 47 5.20 2.79 13.51
CA LEU A 47 4.49 2.56 12.25
C LEU A 47 3.33 1.53 12.39
N ASP A 48 3.01 1.10 13.61
CA ASP A 48 2.03 0.03 13.83
C ASP A 48 0.62 0.43 13.40
N GLY A 49 0.26 1.70 13.53
CA GLY A 49 -1.01 2.24 13.06
C GLY A 49 -1.15 2.12 11.54
N GLU A 50 -0.12 2.52 10.81
CA GLU A 50 -0.06 2.45 9.36
C GLU A 50 0.00 1.02 8.84
N LEU A 51 0.74 0.13 9.52
CA LEU A 51 0.77 -1.30 9.19
C LEU A 51 -0.60 -1.95 9.38
N LYS A 52 -1.34 -1.57 10.43
CA LYS A 52 -2.71 -2.03 10.66
C LYS A 52 -3.63 -1.59 9.51
N LEU A 53 -3.58 -0.31 9.13
CA LEU A 53 -4.35 0.20 7.98
C LEU A 53 -4.01 -0.55 6.69
N LEU A 54 -2.71 -0.79 6.43
CA LEU A 54 -2.28 -1.58 5.28
C LEU A 54 -2.90 -2.99 5.29
N GLY A 55 -2.86 -3.70 6.41
CA GLY A 55 -3.46 -5.03 6.55
C GLY A 55 -4.99 -5.03 6.32
N GLU A 56 -5.69 -4.02 6.84
CA GLU A 56 -7.14 -3.85 6.64
C GLU A 56 -7.48 -3.62 5.16
N HIS A 57 -6.71 -2.79 4.45
CA HIS A 57 -6.93 -2.49 3.03
C HIS A 57 -6.52 -3.65 2.12
N VAL A 58 -5.50 -4.44 2.49
CA VAL A 58 -5.20 -5.73 1.83
C VAL A 58 -6.41 -6.66 1.90
N ALA A 59 -6.98 -6.85 3.10
CA ALA A 59 -8.13 -7.72 3.30
C ALA A 59 -9.38 -7.20 2.55
N LEU A 60 -9.60 -5.89 2.53
CA LEU A 60 -10.69 -5.27 1.78
C LEU A 60 -10.52 -5.46 0.26
N THR A 61 -9.31 -5.28 -0.25
CA THR A 61 -8.98 -5.47 -1.68
C THR A 61 -9.27 -6.91 -2.12
N GLY A 62 -8.88 -7.89 -1.30
CA GLY A 62 -9.21 -9.30 -1.54
C GLY A 62 -10.73 -9.57 -1.59
N LYS A 63 -11.51 -8.93 -0.69
CA LYS A 63 -12.97 -9.02 -0.72
C LYS A 63 -13.56 -8.42 -2.01
N VAL A 64 -13.08 -7.25 -2.43
CA VAL A 64 -13.53 -6.61 -3.68
C VAL A 64 -13.19 -7.49 -4.88
N ALA A 65 -11.98 -8.04 -4.96
CA ALA A 65 -11.58 -8.97 -6.00
C ALA A 65 -12.52 -10.18 -6.08
N LYS A 66 -12.89 -10.75 -4.94
CA LYS A 66 -13.86 -11.86 -4.86
C LYS A 66 -15.25 -11.47 -5.36
N VAL A 67 -15.75 -10.28 -5.01
CA VAL A 67 -17.04 -9.77 -5.48
C VAL A 67 -17.04 -9.61 -7.00
N LEU A 68 -16.00 -8.98 -7.56
CA LEU A 68 -15.88 -8.78 -9.00
C LEU A 68 -15.70 -10.12 -9.75
N GLY A 69 -14.90 -11.03 -9.20
CA GLY A 69 -14.75 -12.39 -9.73
C GLY A 69 -16.06 -13.18 -9.72
N GLY A 70 -16.88 -13.03 -8.68
CA GLY A 70 -18.22 -13.61 -8.61
C GLY A 70 -19.13 -13.12 -9.74
N ARG A 71 -19.16 -11.81 -10.00
CA ARG A 71 -19.90 -11.24 -11.14
C ARG A 71 -19.44 -11.78 -12.48
N LEU A 72 -18.12 -11.95 -12.68
CA LEU A 72 -17.58 -12.57 -13.89
C LEU A 72 -18.06 -14.01 -14.05
N ALA A 73 -18.08 -14.79 -12.96
CA ALA A 73 -18.57 -16.17 -12.97
C ALA A 73 -20.08 -16.26 -13.29
N GLU A 74 -20.87 -15.27 -12.84
CA GLU A 74 -22.30 -15.12 -13.12
C GLU A 74 -22.59 -14.51 -14.52
N GLN A 75 -21.55 -14.25 -15.33
CA GLN A 75 -21.64 -13.57 -16.63
C GLN A 75 -22.20 -12.13 -16.57
N ASP A 76 -22.20 -11.49 -15.39
CA ASP A 76 -22.48 -10.06 -15.21
C ASP A 76 -21.25 -9.22 -15.58
N LEU A 77 -20.92 -9.20 -16.87
CA LEU A 77 -19.75 -8.47 -17.38
C LEU A 77 -19.89 -6.96 -17.18
N THR A 78 -21.10 -6.42 -17.32
CA THR A 78 -21.37 -4.99 -17.11
C THR A 78 -21.13 -4.60 -15.66
N GLY A 79 -21.67 -5.36 -14.70
CA GLY A 79 -21.45 -5.10 -13.28
C GLY A 79 -19.99 -5.25 -12.86
N ALA A 80 -19.27 -6.23 -13.42
CA ALA A 80 -17.83 -6.36 -13.21
C ALA A 80 -17.06 -5.15 -13.79
N ALA A 81 -17.37 -4.71 -15.01
CA ALA A 81 -16.72 -3.59 -15.66
C ALA A 81 -16.93 -2.25 -14.93
N LEU A 82 -18.12 -2.02 -14.34
CA LEU A 82 -18.39 -0.84 -13.52
C LEU A 82 -17.44 -0.73 -12.32
N GLY A 83 -17.00 -1.86 -11.76
CA GLY A 83 -16.06 -1.90 -10.65
C GLY A 83 -14.58 -1.83 -11.04
N ALA A 84 -14.24 -1.92 -12.32
CA ALA A 84 -12.85 -2.09 -12.75
C ALA A 84 -11.95 -0.90 -12.38
N THR A 85 -12.38 0.34 -12.67
CA THR A 85 -11.55 1.54 -12.42
C THR A 85 -11.30 1.78 -10.93
N PRO A 86 -12.31 1.76 -10.04
CA PRO A 86 -12.07 1.87 -8.60
C PRO A 86 -11.19 0.72 -8.07
N PHE A 87 -11.37 -0.49 -8.60
CA PHE A 87 -10.54 -1.64 -8.22
C PHE A 87 -9.07 -1.44 -8.59
N LEU A 88 -8.78 -0.94 -9.80
CA LEU A 88 -7.43 -0.58 -10.21
C LEU A 88 -6.80 0.43 -9.25
N THR A 89 -7.54 1.47 -8.87
CA THR A 89 -7.07 2.49 -7.92
C THR A 89 -6.73 1.89 -6.56
N VAL A 90 -7.63 1.06 -5.99
CA VAL A 90 -7.42 0.45 -4.67
C VAL A 90 -6.22 -0.50 -4.68
N VAL A 91 -6.06 -1.33 -5.73
CA VAL A 91 -4.87 -2.18 -5.88
C VAL A 91 -3.60 -1.32 -5.95
N GLY A 92 -3.63 -0.22 -6.71
CA GLY A 92 -2.53 0.74 -6.80
C GLY A 92 -2.17 1.36 -5.45
N ASN A 93 -3.16 1.80 -4.67
CA ASN A 93 -2.95 2.40 -3.35
C ASN A 93 -2.36 1.40 -2.36
N VAL A 94 -2.83 0.15 -2.34
CA VAL A 94 -2.29 -0.89 -1.47
C VAL A 94 -0.82 -1.18 -1.80
N VAL A 95 -0.48 -1.31 -3.09
CA VAL A 95 0.92 -1.50 -3.52
C VAL A 95 1.76 -0.27 -3.20
N GLY A 96 1.25 0.95 -3.43
CA GLY A 96 1.93 2.20 -3.13
C GLY A 96 2.23 2.37 -1.64
N ALA A 97 1.24 2.14 -0.78
CA ALA A 97 1.38 2.19 0.67
C ALA A 97 2.42 1.18 1.17
N HIS A 98 2.39 -0.06 0.64
CA HIS A 98 3.39 -1.08 0.96
C HIS A 98 4.81 -0.60 0.70
N LEU A 99 5.09 -0.08 -0.50
CA LEU A 99 6.43 0.38 -0.88
C LEU A 99 6.87 1.61 -0.07
N LEU A 100 5.95 2.52 0.23
CA LEU A 100 6.24 3.69 1.08
C LEU A 100 6.57 3.26 2.52
N LEU A 101 5.83 2.30 3.08
CA LEU A 101 6.09 1.78 4.41
C LEU A 101 7.39 0.97 4.47
N GLU A 102 7.72 0.22 3.42
CA GLU A 102 9.04 -0.43 3.32
C GLU A 102 10.17 0.60 3.37
N GLN A 103 10.05 1.70 2.62
CA GLN A 103 11.00 2.82 2.68
C GLN A 103 11.05 3.48 4.06
N ALA A 104 9.91 3.61 4.74
CA ALA A 104 9.85 4.18 6.09
C ALA A 104 10.57 3.29 7.13
N PHE A 105 10.49 1.97 7.02
CA PHE A 105 11.27 1.08 7.90
C PHE A 105 12.77 1.19 7.68
N VAL A 106 13.20 1.32 6.42
CA VAL A 106 14.62 1.61 6.10
C VAL A 106 15.04 2.96 6.68
N ALA A 107 14.17 3.98 6.59
CA ALA A 107 14.43 5.31 7.13
C ALA A 107 14.47 5.31 8.67
N GLU A 108 13.57 4.60 9.37
CA GLU A 108 13.61 4.45 10.83
C GLU A 108 14.92 3.82 11.31
N ALA A 109 15.41 2.78 10.62
CA ALA A 109 16.70 2.17 10.94
C ALA A 109 17.86 3.18 10.79
N LYS A 110 17.86 3.96 9.71
CA LYS A 110 18.89 5.00 9.48
C LYS A 110 18.80 6.15 10.49
N LEU A 111 17.60 6.58 10.84
CA LEU A 111 17.40 7.59 11.88
C LEU A 111 17.90 7.11 13.24
N ALA A 112 17.69 5.85 13.59
CA ALA A 112 18.23 5.26 14.81
C ALA A 112 19.78 5.25 14.82
N GLU A 113 20.41 4.87 13.71
CA GLU A 113 21.87 4.91 13.54
C GLU A 113 22.44 6.35 13.69
N LEU A 114 21.71 7.35 13.20
CA LEU A 114 22.09 8.76 13.29
C LEU A 114 21.81 9.39 14.67
N GLY A 115 21.17 8.65 15.59
CA GLY A 115 20.82 9.15 16.92
C GLY A 115 19.64 10.12 16.91
N ALA A 116 18.67 9.92 16.02
CA ALA A 116 17.46 10.72 15.97
C ALA A 116 16.64 10.57 17.27
N PRO A 117 15.97 11.64 17.74
CA PRO A 117 15.07 11.55 18.88
C PRO A 117 13.88 10.63 18.57
N GLY A 118 13.30 10.05 19.62
CA GLY A 118 12.15 9.16 19.50
C GLY A 118 10.85 9.92 19.16
N ASP A 119 10.74 11.17 19.59
CA ASP A 119 9.58 12.03 19.31
C ASP A 119 9.60 12.57 17.88
N ALA A 120 8.46 12.47 17.19
CA ALA A 120 8.36 12.86 15.77
C ALA A 120 8.48 14.37 15.55
N ALA A 121 7.97 15.20 16.47
CA ALA A 121 8.08 16.66 16.35
C ALA A 121 9.52 17.12 16.58
N GLU A 122 10.23 16.49 17.51
CA GLU A 122 11.65 16.77 17.77
C GLU A 122 12.55 16.38 16.58
N ARG A 123 12.21 15.32 15.83
CA ARG A 123 13.00 14.87 14.66
C ARG A 123 13.15 15.93 13.59
N GLN A 124 12.11 16.74 13.34
CA GLN A 124 12.19 17.79 12.33
C GLN A 124 13.17 18.89 12.74
N THR A 125 13.14 19.30 14.01
CA THR A 125 14.09 20.27 14.57
C THR A 125 15.51 19.70 14.64
N TRP A 126 15.65 18.43 15.02
CA TRP A 126 16.93 17.72 15.07
C TRP A 126 17.58 17.57 13.69
N ALA A 127 16.78 17.32 12.65
CA ALA A 127 17.28 17.27 11.28
C ALA A 127 17.82 18.63 10.83
N GLY A 128 17.12 19.73 11.15
CA GLY A 128 17.56 21.08 10.79
C GLY A 128 17.75 21.22 9.27
N GLU A 129 18.90 21.74 8.85
CA GLU A 129 19.30 21.90 7.44
C GLU A 129 20.14 20.74 6.89
N ASP A 130 20.33 19.68 7.68
CA ASP A 130 21.05 18.48 7.24
C ASP A 130 20.18 17.68 6.26
N GLU A 131 20.60 17.67 4.99
CA GLU A 131 19.83 17.06 3.89
C GLU A 131 19.58 15.56 4.10
N GLU A 132 20.55 14.83 4.65
CA GLU A 132 20.43 13.39 4.87
C GLU A 132 19.40 13.10 5.97
N LYS A 133 19.50 13.80 7.10
CA LYS A 133 18.52 13.66 8.20
C LYS A 133 17.13 14.05 7.73
N ALA A 134 16.99 15.19 7.05
CA ALA A 134 15.72 15.67 6.55
C ALA A 134 15.08 14.69 5.55
N PHE A 135 15.89 14.06 4.69
CA PHE A 135 15.41 13.04 3.76
C PHE A 135 14.76 11.86 4.48
N TYR A 136 15.43 11.27 5.48
CA TYR A 136 14.88 10.10 6.19
C TYR A 136 13.67 10.47 7.05
N VAL A 137 13.66 11.63 7.71
CA VAL A 137 12.47 12.11 8.44
C VAL A 137 11.29 12.24 7.48
N ASN A 138 11.48 12.89 6.33
CA ASN A 138 10.42 13.07 5.34
C ASN A 138 9.93 11.75 4.72
N LYS A 139 10.77 10.72 4.61
CA LYS A 139 10.35 9.39 4.15
C LYS A 139 9.35 8.74 5.10
N VAL A 140 9.60 8.81 6.40
CA VAL A 140 8.67 8.31 7.42
C VAL A 140 7.36 9.08 7.38
N GLU A 141 7.43 10.42 7.36
CA GLU A 141 6.23 11.26 7.37
C GLU A 141 5.40 11.14 6.09
N THR A 142 6.04 10.96 4.93
CA THR A 142 5.33 10.73 3.66
C THR A 142 4.56 9.40 3.68
N ALA A 143 5.17 8.34 4.22
CA ALA A 143 4.50 7.04 4.33
C ALA A 143 3.31 7.10 5.28
N LYS A 144 3.47 7.76 6.44
CA LYS A 144 2.39 8.01 7.39
C LYS A 144 1.26 8.81 6.76
N PHE A 145 1.58 9.91 6.08
CA PHE A 145 0.57 10.72 5.41
C PHE A 145 -0.22 9.91 4.38
N PHE A 146 0.48 9.15 3.52
CA PHE A 146 -0.19 8.33 2.50
C PHE A 146 -1.11 7.29 3.14
N ALA A 147 -0.63 6.55 4.13
CA ALA A 147 -1.41 5.53 4.82
C ALA A 147 -2.64 6.10 5.55
N ASN A 148 -2.54 7.29 6.14
CA ASN A 148 -3.63 7.88 6.92
C ASN A 148 -4.63 8.69 6.08
N GLN A 149 -4.24 9.19 4.90
CA GLN A 149 -5.07 10.14 4.13
C GLN A 149 -5.50 9.60 2.75
N LEU A 150 -4.77 8.65 2.19
CA LEU A 150 -4.98 8.19 0.81
C LEU A 150 -5.31 6.70 0.70
N LEU A 151 -4.89 5.90 1.69
CA LEU A 151 -5.16 4.46 1.71
C LEU A 151 -6.61 4.20 2.08
#